data_AF-A0A199UP71-F1
#
_entry.id   AF-A0A199UP71-F1
#
_cell.length_a   1.000
_cell.length_b   1.000
_cell.length_c   1.000
_cell.angle_alpha   90.00
_cell.angle_beta   90.00
_cell.angle_gamma   90.00
#
_symmetry.space_group_name_H-M   'P 1'
#
loop_
_entity.id
_entity.type
_entity.pdbx_description
1 polymer ?
#
loop_
_entity_poly.entity_id
_entity_poly.type
_entity_poly.pdbx_seq_one_letter_code
_entity_poly.pdbx_strand_id
1 'polypeptide(L)'
;MDPSPSSTTRAVPFSSGNPRIEETHGVMHLYPEDAASRSHLPVGRKPLVCVLAVPNHMTYADFCRFCGSFVQHMLEMRIVRNDGAENHYSVLITFDDQSSTDSFYKHFNGKRFSSLEGDICGVCYVVDVQYTGSIEHSQCSISSSAEQPNCPVCLERLEQDYGGILTTICNHSFHSSCISKWTDSSCPVCRYCQQQPEKSTCSVCGTSENLWICVICGFVGCGRYIEGHAITHWRETQHCYSLELETQRVWDY
;
A
#
# COMPACT_ATOMS: atom_id res chain seq x y z
N MET A 1 29.67 -31.67 18.31
CA MET A 1 29.45 -30.22 18.31
C MET A 1 29.33 -29.82 16.85
N ASP A 2 28.11 -29.87 16.33
CA ASP A 2 27.82 -29.44 14.96
C ASP A 2 27.58 -27.94 14.93
N PRO A 3 28.13 -27.20 13.95
CA PRO A 3 27.81 -25.80 13.79
C PRO A 3 26.42 -25.68 13.15
N SER A 4 25.50 -25.00 13.83
CA SER A 4 24.21 -24.61 13.27
C SER A 4 24.45 -23.67 12.08
N PRO A 5 23.87 -23.91 10.88
CA PRO A 5 23.94 -22.92 9.82
C PRO A 5 23.03 -21.76 10.21
N SER A 6 23.63 -20.64 10.60
CA SER A 6 22.95 -19.36 10.76
C SER A 6 22.42 -18.93 9.39
N SER A 7 21.16 -19.23 9.09
CA SER A 7 20.49 -18.67 7.91
C SER A 7 20.25 -17.18 8.18
N THR A 8 21.07 -16.34 7.56
CA THR A 8 20.98 -14.89 7.72
C THR A 8 19.64 -14.42 7.12
N THR A 9 18.68 -14.14 7.98
CA THR A 9 17.33 -13.70 7.60
C THR A 9 17.37 -12.24 7.16
N ARG A 10 16.68 -11.87 6.07
CA ARG A 10 16.65 -10.49 5.56
C ARG A 10 15.58 -9.69 6.30
N ALA A 11 15.98 -8.75 7.14
CA ALA A 11 15.07 -7.82 7.80
C ALA A 11 14.71 -6.65 6.87
N VAL A 12 13.42 -6.39 6.70
CA VAL A 12 12.90 -5.26 5.92
C VAL A 12 11.99 -4.44 6.83
N PRO A 13 12.35 -3.19 7.18
CA PRO A 13 11.47 -2.31 7.92
C PRO A 13 10.30 -1.86 7.04
N PHE A 14 9.13 -1.71 7.65
CA PHE A 14 7.93 -1.27 6.97
C PHE A 14 7.08 -0.35 7.84
N SER A 15 6.20 0.41 7.18
CA SER A 15 5.17 1.21 7.81
C SER A 15 3.78 0.95 7.22
N SER A 16 2.75 1.16 8.03
CA SER A 16 1.35 1.15 7.62
C SER A 16 0.58 2.20 8.43
N GLY A 17 -0.24 2.98 7.77
CA GLY A 17 -1.06 4.02 8.37
C GLY A 17 -1.17 5.24 7.46
N ASN A 18 -2.01 6.17 7.88
CA ASN A 18 -2.04 7.49 7.26
C ASN A 18 -0.97 8.35 7.98
N PRO A 19 0.12 8.76 7.30
CA PRO A 19 1.20 9.53 7.94
C PRO A 19 0.74 10.86 8.57
N ARG A 20 -0.45 11.36 8.21
CA ARG A 20 -1.04 12.57 8.77
C ARG A 20 -1.87 12.34 10.04
N ILE A 21 -2.19 11.10 10.37
CA ILE A 21 -3.05 10.73 11.51
C ILE A 21 -2.28 9.84 12.46
N GLU A 22 -1.88 8.66 11.99
CA GLU A 22 -1.23 7.63 12.78
C GLU A 22 -0.52 6.65 11.83
N GLU A 23 0.71 6.30 12.18
CA GLU A 23 1.55 5.37 11.45
C GLU A 23 2.08 4.30 12.39
N THR A 24 1.87 3.04 12.03
CA THR A 24 2.45 1.89 12.69
C THR A 24 3.68 1.44 11.92
N HIS A 25 4.75 1.14 12.65
CA HIS A 25 5.99 0.64 12.07
C HIS A 25 6.18 -0.82 12.45
N GLY A 26 7.02 -1.51 11.69
CA GLY A 26 7.42 -2.87 12.00
C GLY A 26 8.62 -3.30 11.19
N VAL A 27 9.06 -4.53 11.44
CA VAL A 27 10.13 -5.21 10.71
C VAL A 27 9.60 -6.57 10.29
N MET A 28 9.63 -6.82 8.98
CA MET A 28 9.37 -8.15 8.44
C MET A 28 10.69 -8.89 8.23
N HIS A 29 10.72 -10.14 8.66
CA HIS A 29 11.87 -11.02 8.53
C HIS A 29 11.60 -12.00 7.39
N LEU A 30 12.36 -11.87 6.30
CA LEU A 30 12.18 -12.64 5.08
C LEU A 30 13.25 -13.73 4.95
N TYR A 31 12.87 -14.88 4.38
CA TYR A 31 13.86 -15.88 3.99
C TYR A 31 14.84 -15.29 2.97
N PRO A 32 16.14 -15.58 3.07
CA PRO A 32 17.12 -15.10 2.10
C PRO A 32 16.83 -15.66 0.70
N GLU A 33 16.85 -14.77 -0.30
CA GLU A 33 16.78 -15.15 -1.72
C GLU A 33 18.18 -15.55 -2.19
N ASP A 34 18.52 -16.84 -2.10
CA ASP A 34 19.67 -17.34 -2.83
C ASP A 34 19.29 -17.49 -4.30
N ALA A 35 19.99 -16.77 -5.19
CA ALA A 35 19.79 -16.85 -6.64
C ALA A 35 19.94 -18.29 -7.20
N ALA A 36 20.61 -19.18 -6.45
CA ALA A 36 20.77 -20.60 -6.75
C ALA A 36 19.57 -21.48 -6.31
N SER A 37 18.65 -20.98 -5.47
CA SER A 37 17.60 -21.78 -4.82
C SER A 37 16.19 -21.64 -5.44
N ARG A 38 16.05 -21.09 -6.66
CA ARG A 38 14.74 -20.95 -7.32
C ARG A 38 13.95 -22.28 -7.43
N SER A 39 14.63 -23.42 -7.35
CA SER A 39 14.03 -24.76 -7.34
C SER A 39 13.69 -25.30 -5.93
N HIS A 40 14.32 -24.81 -4.87
CA HIS A 40 14.20 -25.35 -3.51
C HIS A 40 13.45 -24.36 -2.61
N LEU A 41 12.28 -24.78 -2.14
CA LEU A 41 11.48 -24.01 -1.19
C LEU A 41 12.11 -24.08 0.21
N PRO A 42 12.10 -22.99 1.00
CA PRO A 42 12.66 -23.00 2.35
C PRO A 42 12.02 -24.05 3.26
N VAL A 43 12.83 -24.74 4.05
CA VAL A 43 12.36 -25.71 5.07
C VAL A 43 11.78 -24.94 6.25
N GLY A 44 10.62 -25.36 6.77
CA GLY A 44 9.96 -24.69 7.90
C GLY A 44 9.23 -23.39 7.55
N ARG A 45 9.03 -23.10 6.27
CA ARG A 45 8.19 -22.00 5.80
C ARG A 45 6.76 -22.11 6.32
N LYS A 46 6.14 -20.95 6.50
CA LYS A 46 4.74 -20.78 6.93
C LYS A 46 3.88 -20.44 5.69
N PRO A 47 2.54 -20.55 5.77
CA PRO A 47 1.63 -20.09 4.72
C PRO A 47 1.51 -18.55 4.70
N LEU A 48 2.66 -17.88 4.64
CA LEU A 48 2.80 -16.42 4.69
C LEU A 48 3.92 -16.00 3.74
N VAL A 49 3.57 -15.13 2.80
CA VAL A 49 4.51 -14.56 1.82
C VAL A 49 4.39 -13.04 1.79
N CYS A 50 5.44 -12.40 1.30
CA CYS A 50 5.48 -10.99 0.99
C CYS A 50 5.72 -10.82 -0.51
N VAL A 51 4.80 -10.15 -1.19
CA VAL A 51 5.01 -9.66 -2.55
C VAL A 51 5.67 -8.29 -2.45
N LEU A 52 6.87 -8.17 -3.00
CA LEU A 52 7.71 -6.99 -2.94
C LEU A 52 7.58 -6.18 -4.23
N ALA A 53 7.86 -4.87 -4.10
CA ALA A 53 7.98 -3.94 -5.23
C ALA A 53 6.73 -3.91 -6.12
N VAL A 54 5.53 -3.96 -5.52
CA VAL A 54 4.30 -3.74 -6.26
C VAL A 54 4.23 -2.26 -6.66
N PRO A 55 4.05 -1.92 -7.96
CA PRO A 55 4.07 -0.53 -8.40
C PRO A 55 2.90 0.29 -7.82
N ASN A 56 3.14 1.55 -7.42
CA ASN A 56 2.08 2.40 -6.83
C ASN A 56 0.94 2.74 -7.80
N HIS A 57 1.16 2.66 -9.11
CA HIS A 57 0.08 2.85 -10.09
C HIS A 57 -0.90 1.66 -10.09
N MET A 58 -0.47 0.48 -9.63
CA MET A 58 -1.30 -0.71 -9.50
C MET A 58 -2.20 -0.57 -8.27
N THR A 59 -3.49 -0.32 -8.50
CA THR A 59 -4.45 -0.14 -7.41
C THR A 59 -4.65 -1.43 -6.62
N TYR A 60 -5.24 -1.35 -5.41
CA TYR A 60 -5.62 -2.53 -4.64
C TYR A 60 -6.52 -3.47 -5.44
N ALA A 61 -7.42 -2.91 -6.24
CA ALA A 61 -8.32 -3.67 -7.10
C ALA A 61 -7.57 -4.39 -8.22
N ASP A 62 -6.57 -3.73 -8.82
CA ASP A 62 -5.71 -4.34 -9.85
C ASP A 62 -4.87 -5.48 -9.26
N PHE A 63 -4.33 -5.30 -8.06
CA PHE A 63 -3.59 -6.34 -7.36
C PHE A 63 -4.46 -7.55 -7.02
N CYS A 64 -5.67 -7.34 -6.50
CA CYS A 64 -6.63 -8.44 -6.29
C CYS A 64 -6.94 -9.20 -7.60
N ARG A 65 -7.08 -8.48 -8.72
CA ARG A 65 -7.32 -9.10 -10.05
C ARG A 65 -6.11 -9.87 -10.56
N PHE A 66 -4.90 -9.35 -10.35
CA PHE A 66 -3.65 -10.04 -10.65
C PHE A 66 -3.52 -11.36 -9.89
N CYS A 67 -3.91 -11.37 -8.61
CA CYS A 67 -3.92 -12.56 -7.78
C CYS A 67 -5.10 -13.53 -8.08
N GLY A 68 -5.99 -13.20 -9.01
CA GLY A 68 -7.34 -13.78 -9.16
C GLY A 68 -7.45 -15.30 -9.03
N SER A 69 -6.50 -16.07 -9.60
CA SER A 69 -6.50 -17.54 -9.53
C SER A 69 -6.26 -18.12 -8.13
N PHE A 70 -5.81 -17.31 -7.19
CA PHE A 70 -5.42 -17.73 -5.83
C PHE A 70 -6.19 -16.99 -4.73
N VAL A 71 -7.02 -15.99 -5.06
CA VAL A 71 -7.74 -15.17 -4.06
C VAL A 71 -8.60 -16.00 -3.11
N GLN A 72 -9.17 -17.11 -3.58
CA GLN A 72 -9.96 -18.04 -2.77
C GLN A 72 -9.17 -18.75 -1.65
N HIS A 73 -7.83 -18.79 -1.77
CA HIS A 73 -6.90 -19.39 -0.80
C HIS A 73 -6.23 -18.32 0.08
N MET A 74 -6.51 -17.04 -0.16
CA MET A 74 -5.92 -15.93 0.59
C MET A 74 -6.85 -15.56 1.76
N LEU A 75 -6.37 -15.76 2.99
CA LEU A 75 -7.10 -15.41 4.20
C LEU A 75 -6.99 -13.92 4.53
N GLU A 76 -5.79 -13.36 4.37
CA GLU A 76 -5.51 -11.96 4.67
C GLU A 76 -4.48 -11.40 3.70
N MET A 77 -4.75 -10.22 3.16
CA MET A 77 -3.80 -9.37 2.45
C MET A 77 -3.60 -8.09 3.25
N ARG A 78 -2.37 -7.75 3.56
CA ARG A 78 -2.02 -6.50 4.25
C ARG A 78 -1.02 -5.71 3.44
N ILE A 79 -1.42 -4.51 3.04
CA ILE A 79 -0.59 -3.57 2.29
C ILE A 79 0.32 -2.81 3.26
N VAL A 80 1.61 -2.74 2.96
CA VAL A 80 2.60 -2.00 3.75
C VAL A 80 3.56 -1.22 2.84
N ARG A 81 4.16 -0.15 3.37
CA ARG A 81 5.27 0.56 2.71
C ARG A 81 6.58 0.05 3.26
N ASN A 82 7.56 -0.21 2.41
CA ASN A 82 8.92 -0.46 2.89
C ASN A 82 9.59 0.91 3.13
N ASP A 83 10.41 1.02 4.18
CA ASP A 83 11.12 2.27 4.41
C ASP A 83 12.11 2.55 3.26
N GLY A 84 12.12 3.79 2.75
CA GLY A 84 12.96 4.20 1.63
C GLY A 84 12.46 3.78 0.25
N ALA A 85 11.33 3.07 0.16
CA ALA A 85 10.67 2.74 -1.09
C ALA A 85 9.85 3.92 -1.63
N GLU A 86 10.42 4.69 -2.53
CA GLU A 86 9.64 5.64 -3.34
C GLU A 86 8.99 4.86 -4.51
N ASN A 87 7.68 5.09 -4.73
CA ASN A 87 6.90 4.56 -5.85
C ASN A 87 6.50 3.07 -5.85
N HIS A 88 6.71 2.34 -4.77
CA HIS A 88 6.22 0.96 -4.64
C HIS A 88 5.73 0.64 -3.23
N TYR A 89 4.98 -0.46 -3.13
CA TYR A 89 4.49 -1.03 -1.88
C TYR A 89 4.76 -2.52 -1.83
N SER A 90 4.56 -3.09 -0.65
CA SER A 90 4.61 -4.54 -0.46
C SER A 90 3.28 -5.05 0.07
N VAL A 91 3.01 -6.33 -0.19
CA VAL A 91 1.78 -6.99 0.26
C VAL A 91 2.14 -8.25 1.01
N LEU A 92 1.79 -8.29 2.29
CA LEU A 92 1.81 -9.52 3.10
C LEU A 92 0.55 -10.31 2.77
N ILE A 93 0.69 -11.60 2.45
CA ILE A 93 -0.41 -12.48 2.11
C ILE A 93 -0.34 -13.73 2.98
N THR A 94 -1.35 -13.93 3.81
CA THR A 94 -1.59 -15.15 4.58
C THR A 94 -2.52 -16.06 3.80
N PHE A 95 -2.13 -17.33 3.65
CA PHE A 95 -2.91 -18.36 2.96
C PHE A 95 -3.55 -19.34 3.94
N ASP A 96 -4.57 -20.05 3.45
CA ASP A 96 -5.22 -21.17 4.14
C ASP A 96 -4.28 -22.37 4.34
N ASP A 97 -3.46 -22.67 3.34
CA ASP A 97 -2.58 -23.84 3.34
C ASP A 97 -1.21 -23.59 2.67
N GLN A 98 -0.25 -24.43 3.04
CA GLN A 98 1.12 -24.32 2.55
C GLN A 98 1.27 -24.67 1.07
N SER A 99 0.47 -25.61 0.55
CA SER A 99 0.51 -26.05 -0.85
C SER A 99 0.04 -24.94 -1.79
N SER A 100 -1.02 -24.22 -1.41
CA SER A 100 -1.52 -23.03 -2.11
C SER A 100 -0.49 -21.92 -2.09
N THR A 101 0.15 -21.68 -0.94
CA THR A 101 1.26 -20.71 -0.80
C THR A 101 2.42 -21.02 -1.75
N ASP A 102 2.84 -22.29 -1.81
CA ASP A 102 3.95 -22.73 -2.65
C ASP A 102 3.61 -22.65 -4.13
N SER A 103 2.38 -22.95 -4.48
CA SER A 103 1.85 -22.82 -5.84
C SER A 103 1.83 -21.35 -6.27
N PHE A 104 1.41 -20.44 -5.37
CA PHE A 104 1.45 -19.01 -5.60
C PHE A 104 2.88 -18.51 -5.82
N TYR A 105 3.83 -18.88 -4.94
CA TYR A 105 5.23 -18.52 -5.09
C TYR A 105 5.81 -18.98 -6.43
N LYS A 106 5.63 -20.26 -6.79
CA LYS A 106 6.11 -20.79 -8.09
C LYS A 106 5.42 -20.14 -9.27
N HIS A 107 4.16 -19.74 -9.11
CA HIS A 107 3.40 -19.13 -10.18
C HIS A 107 3.83 -17.68 -10.42
N PHE A 108 4.01 -16.85 -9.38
CA PHE A 108 4.20 -15.41 -9.55
C PHE A 108 5.64 -14.93 -9.40
N ASN A 109 6.48 -15.64 -8.64
CA ASN A 109 7.84 -15.18 -8.39
C ASN A 109 8.65 -15.09 -9.70
N GLY A 110 9.16 -13.91 -9.99
CA GLY A 110 9.90 -13.62 -11.22
C GLY A 110 9.04 -13.35 -12.46
N LYS A 111 7.71 -13.35 -12.34
CA LYS A 111 6.81 -12.91 -13.43
C LYS A 111 6.62 -11.41 -13.40
N ARG A 112 6.20 -10.83 -14.52
CA ARG A 112 5.85 -9.41 -14.59
C ARG A 112 4.45 -9.16 -14.06
N PHE A 113 4.22 -7.99 -13.45
CA PHE A 113 2.88 -7.53 -13.08
C PHE A 113 2.03 -7.22 -14.32
N SER A 114 2.66 -6.64 -15.35
CA SER A 114 2.04 -6.31 -16.62
C SER A 114 2.95 -6.68 -17.78
N SER A 115 2.38 -7.06 -18.92
CA SER A 115 3.14 -7.28 -20.16
C SER A 115 3.68 -5.98 -20.76
N LEU A 116 3.08 -4.84 -20.39
CA LEU A 116 3.43 -3.52 -20.91
C LEU A 116 4.63 -2.90 -20.18
N GLU A 117 4.92 -3.35 -18.96
CA GLU A 117 5.91 -2.74 -18.08
C GLU A 117 7.05 -3.71 -17.74
N GLY A 118 8.14 -3.16 -17.21
CA GLY A 118 9.33 -3.92 -16.83
C GLY A 118 9.29 -4.51 -15.42
N ASP A 119 8.31 -4.14 -14.59
CA ASP A 119 8.29 -4.48 -13.17
C ASP A 119 8.03 -5.97 -12.93
N ILE A 120 8.86 -6.57 -12.08
CA ILE A 120 8.86 -8.00 -11.77
C ILE A 120 8.31 -8.20 -10.37
N CYS A 121 7.33 -9.10 -10.25
CA CYS A 121 6.81 -9.61 -9.00
C CYS A 121 7.86 -10.46 -8.29
N GLY A 122 8.44 -9.91 -7.23
CA GLY A 122 9.29 -10.64 -6.30
C GLY A 122 8.45 -11.18 -5.16
N VAL A 123 8.39 -12.50 -4.99
CA VAL A 123 7.68 -13.14 -3.88
C VAL A 123 8.70 -13.72 -2.92
N CYS A 124 8.59 -13.41 -1.63
CA CYS A 124 9.46 -13.94 -0.58
C CYS A 124 8.63 -14.63 0.50
N TYR A 125 9.11 -15.75 1.04
CA TYR A 125 8.52 -16.31 2.26
C TYR A 125 8.86 -15.43 3.47
N VAL A 126 7.92 -15.33 4.39
CA VAL A 126 8.07 -14.55 5.63
C VAL A 126 8.33 -15.51 6.78
N VAL A 127 9.40 -15.25 7.54
CA VAL A 127 9.74 -15.94 8.78
C VAL A 127 8.87 -15.41 9.92
N ASP A 128 8.85 -14.08 10.06
CA ASP A 128 8.19 -13.38 11.15
C ASP A 128 7.86 -11.92 10.77
N VAL A 129 6.87 -11.33 11.43
CA VAL A 129 6.48 -9.92 11.29
C VAL A 129 6.36 -9.32 12.69
N GLN A 130 7.22 -8.35 13.00
CA GLN A 130 7.27 -7.70 14.31
C GLN A 130 6.85 -6.25 14.17
N TYR A 131 5.90 -5.80 14.99
CA TYR A 131 5.46 -4.41 14.98
C TYR A 131 6.18 -3.62 16.08
N THR A 132 6.73 -2.46 15.73
CA THR A 132 7.44 -1.54 16.64
C THR A 132 6.47 -0.46 17.12
N GLY A 133 5.63 -0.82 18.08
CA GLY A 133 4.70 0.09 18.74
C GLY A 133 3.81 -0.64 19.73
N SER A 134 3.62 -0.07 20.93
CA SER A 134 2.70 -0.58 21.93
C SER A 134 1.28 -0.18 21.56
N ILE A 135 0.76 -0.76 20.48
CA ILE A 135 -0.66 -0.73 20.18
C ILE A 135 -1.06 -2.19 20.15
N GLU A 136 -2.06 -2.52 20.96
CA GLU A 136 -2.90 -3.70 20.82
C GLU A 136 -3.56 -3.63 19.44
N HIS A 137 -2.79 -3.87 18.37
CA HIS A 137 -3.32 -4.01 17.04
C HIS A 137 -3.94 -5.40 17.02
N SER A 138 -5.22 -5.45 17.41
CA SER A 138 -6.32 -6.22 16.84
C SER A 138 -5.95 -7.51 16.08
N GLN A 139 -5.00 -8.29 16.57
CA GLN A 139 -5.13 -9.73 16.51
C GLN A 139 -6.22 -10.04 17.52
N CYS A 140 -7.45 -9.90 17.07
CA CYS A 140 -8.57 -10.52 17.75
C CYS A 140 -8.47 -12.03 17.54
N SER A 141 -7.55 -12.67 18.26
CA SER A 141 -7.93 -13.91 18.93
C SER A 141 -8.93 -13.54 20.03
N ILE A 142 -10.14 -13.11 19.64
CA ILE A 142 -11.28 -13.01 20.55
C ILE A 142 -11.75 -14.44 20.77
N SER A 143 -11.24 -15.09 21.81
CA SER A 143 -12.10 -16.01 22.53
C SER A 143 -13.15 -15.17 23.27
N SER A 144 -14.41 -15.34 22.85
CA SER A 144 -15.67 -14.81 23.39
C SER A 144 -16.08 -13.35 23.10
N SER A 145 -16.95 -13.20 22.09
CA SER A 145 -18.02 -12.18 21.94
C SER A 145 -17.69 -10.68 21.84
N ALA A 146 -16.66 -10.27 21.11
CA ALA A 146 -16.52 -8.88 20.65
C ALA A 146 -16.85 -8.79 19.14
N GLU A 147 -17.69 -7.81 18.78
CA GLU A 147 -18.23 -7.66 17.43
C GLU A 147 -17.10 -7.45 16.42
N GLN A 148 -16.94 -8.43 15.53
CA GLN A 148 -15.99 -8.34 14.42
C GLN A 148 -16.38 -7.16 13.52
N PRO A 149 -15.43 -6.31 13.07
CA PRO A 149 -15.77 -5.14 12.28
C PRO A 149 -16.48 -5.54 10.99
N ASN A 150 -17.50 -4.77 10.59
CA ASN A 150 -18.19 -5.00 9.32
C ASN A 150 -17.41 -4.35 8.17
N CYS A 151 -17.51 -4.94 6.99
CA CYS A 151 -16.95 -4.39 5.77
C CYS A 151 -17.71 -3.09 5.43
N PRO A 152 -17.03 -1.93 5.31
CA PRO A 152 -17.71 -0.67 4.98
C PRO A 152 -18.37 -0.62 3.60
N VAL A 153 -18.06 -1.59 2.72
CA VAL A 153 -18.59 -1.64 1.35
C VAL A 153 -19.89 -2.45 1.26
N CYS A 154 -19.94 -3.66 1.82
CA CYS A 154 -21.15 -4.51 1.80
C CYS A 154 -21.94 -4.50 3.11
N LEU A 155 -21.39 -3.92 4.18
CA LEU A 155 -21.96 -3.88 5.54
C LEU A 155 -22.12 -5.24 6.23
N GLU A 156 -21.56 -6.31 5.65
CA GLU A 156 -21.49 -7.64 6.25
C GLU A 156 -20.24 -7.79 7.13
N ARG A 157 -20.23 -8.78 8.03
CA ARG A 157 -19.09 -9.04 8.92
C ARG A 157 -17.84 -9.39 8.12
N LEU A 158 -16.69 -8.85 8.54
CA LEU A 158 -15.38 -9.27 8.01
C LEU A 158 -15.00 -10.63 8.59
N GLU A 159 -15.66 -11.68 8.10
CA GLU A 159 -15.31 -13.07 8.37
C GLU A 159 -14.45 -13.62 7.23
N GLN A 160 -13.54 -14.55 7.54
CA GLN A 160 -12.57 -15.10 6.58
C GLN A 160 -13.19 -16.07 5.55
N ASP A 161 -14.48 -16.37 5.64
CA ASP A 161 -15.06 -17.61 5.10
C ASP A 161 -15.27 -17.63 3.57
N TYR A 162 -15.29 -16.48 2.86
CA TYR A 162 -15.65 -16.48 1.42
C TYR A 162 -14.80 -15.60 0.47
N GLY A 163 -13.73 -14.93 0.92
CA GLY A 163 -12.97 -14.13 -0.05
C GLY A 163 -11.77 -13.33 0.45
N GLY A 164 -11.22 -13.69 1.61
CA GLY A 164 -10.08 -13.01 2.20
C GLY A 164 -10.37 -11.57 2.62
N ILE A 165 -9.57 -11.06 3.53
CA ILE A 165 -9.64 -9.68 4.01
C ILE A 165 -8.46 -8.91 3.45
N LEU A 166 -8.71 -7.79 2.78
CA LEU A 166 -7.67 -6.85 2.37
C LEU A 166 -7.65 -5.66 3.33
N THR A 167 -6.51 -5.46 3.99
CA THR A 167 -6.21 -4.30 4.83
C THR A 167 -5.32 -3.34 4.04
N THR A 168 -5.89 -2.18 3.73
CA THR A 168 -5.21 -1.10 3.00
C THR A 168 -4.11 -0.46 3.84
N ILE A 169 -3.27 0.33 3.19
CA ILE A 169 -2.13 1.02 3.80
C ILE A 169 -2.51 2.04 4.88
N CYS A 170 -3.78 2.42 4.99
CA CYS A 170 -4.29 3.30 6.03
C CYS A 170 -5.01 2.52 7.15
N ASN A 171 -4.73 1.22 7.25
CA ASN A 171 -5.28 0.28 8.23
C ASN A 171 -6.81 0.08 8.17
N HIS A 172 -7.46 0.39 7.04
CA HIS A 172 -8.87 0.03 6.82
C HIS A 172 -8.99 -1.31 6.08
N SER A 173 -9.88 -2.17 6.58
CA SER A 173 -10.07 -3.54 6.09
C SER A 173 -11.39 -3.72 5.33
N PHE A 174 -11.35 -4.52 4.27
CA PHE A 174 -12.46 -4.80 3.36
C PHE A 174 -12.42 -6.27 2.93
N HIS A 175 -13.55 -6.84 2.50
CA HIS A 175 -13.49 -8.09 1.73
C HIS A 175 -12.72 -7.87 0.43
N SER A 176 -11.84 -8.80 0.04
CA SER A 176 -11.10 -8.70 -1.22
C SER A 176 -12.02 -8.61 -2.43
N SER A 177 -13.18 -9.29 -2.36
CA SER A 177 -14.25 -9.25 -3.37
C SER A 177 -14.98 -7.89 -3.46
N CYS A 178 -14.98 -7.12 -2.38
CA CYS A 178 -15.58 -5.78 -2.34
C CYS A 178 -14.62 -4.73 -2.88
N ILE A 179 -13.37 -4.74 -2.41
CA ILE A 179 -12.36 -3.77 -2.87
C ILE A 179 -11.94 -4.01 -4.32
N SER A 180 -12.02 -5.24 -4.84
CA SER A 180 -11.71 -5.54 -6.24
C SER A 180 -12.65 -4.88 -7.26
N LYS A 181 -13.86 -4.50 -6.80
CA LYS A 181 -14.87 -3.76 -7.59
C LYS A 181 -14.75 -2.25 -7.44
N TRP A 182 -13.90 -1.78 -6.54
CA TRP A 182 -13.66 -0.36 -6.33
C TRP A 182 -12.85 0.22 -7.49
N THR A 183 -13.29 1.35 -8.02
CA THR A 183 -12.73 1.95 -9.24
C THR A 183 -11.70 3.04 -8.96
N ASP A 184 -11.59 3.50 -7.72
CA ASP A 184 -10.68 4.57 -7.31
C ASP A 184 -9.46 3.97 -6.58
N SER A 185 -8.32 4.65 -6.63
CA SER A 185 -7.11 4.28 -5.89
C SER A 185 -7.16 4.75 -4.42
N SER A 186 -8.18 5.53 -4.05
CA SER A 186 -8.40 6.00 -2.68
C SER A 186 -9.09 4.97 -1.79
N CYS A 187 -8.81 5.03 -0.48
CA CYS A 187 -9.53 4.26 0.53
C CYS A 187 -11.01 4.69 0.60
N PRO A 188 -11.99 3.76 0.54
CA PRO A 188 -13.41 4.09 0.69
C PRO A 188 -13.79 4.81 1.99
N VAL A 189 -13.02 4.59 3.07
CA VAL A 189 -13.33 5.13 4.41
C VAL A 189 -12.70 6.51 4.59
N CYS A 190 -11.37 6.62 4.45
CA CYS A 190 -10.66 7.86 4.77
C CYS A 190 -10.19 8.66 3.55
N ARG A 191 -10.47 8.19 2.33
CA ARG A 191 -10.03 8.79 1.05
C ARG A 191 -8.51 8.93 0.89
N TYR A 192 -7.74 8.32 1.80
CA TYR A 192 -6.30 8.29 1.69
C TYR A 192 -5.92 7.50 0.44
N CYS A 193 -5.18 8.14 -0.46
CA CYS A 193 -4.67 7.55 -1.68
C CYS A 193 -3.21 7.16 -1.47
N GLN A 194 -2.87 5.94 -1.88
CA GLN A 194 -1.50 5.44 -1.75
C GLN A 194 -0.55 6.08 -2.76
N GLN A 195 -1.05 6.39 -3.96
CA GLN A 195 -0.30 7.14 -4.94
C GLN A 195 0.05 8.48 -4.29
N GLN A 196 1.34 8.69 -4.02
CA GLN A 196 1.79 10.04 -3.72
C GLN A 196 1.41 10.85 -4.96
N PRO A 197 0.57 11.90 -4.82
CA PRO A 197 0.39 12.82 -5.93
C PRO A 197 1.79 13.25 -6.34
N GLU A 198 2.09 13.21 -7.63
CA GLU A 198 3.32 13.80 -8.15
C GLU A 198 3.50 15.16 -7.46
N LYS A 199 4.72 15.45 -6.99
CA LYS A 199 5.01 16.72 -6.33
C LYS A 199 4.43 17.80 -7.22
N SER A 200 3.40 18.49 -6.72
CA SER A 200 2.73 19.51 -7.52
C SER A 200 3.79 20.53 -7.91
N THR A 201 3.72 21.02 -9.14
CA THR A 201 4.62 22.05 -9.63
C THR A 201 3.80 23.17 -10.24
N CYS A 202 4.36 24.37 -10.25
CA CYS A 202 3.74 25.49 -10.93
C CYS A 202 3.62 25.19 -12.43
N SER A 203 2.41 25.34 -12.99
CA SER A 203 2.11 25.06 -14.39
C SER A 203 2.86 25.96 -15.40
N VAL A 204 3.56 26.99 -14.93
CA VAL A 204 4.32 27.94 -15.77
C VAL A 204 5.82 27.78 -15.60
N CYS A 205 6.34 27.86 -14.37
CA CYS A 205 7.78 27.85 -14.10
C CYS A 205 8.32 26.51 -13.55
N GLY A 206 7.45 25.55 -13.25
CA GLY A 206 7.86 24.23 -12.76
C GLY A 206 8.40 24.19 -11.33
N THR A 207 8.45 25.31 -10.59
CA THR A 207 8.85 25.28 -9.17
C THR A 207 7.93 24.37 -8.36
N SER A 208 8.47 23.69 -7.35
CA SER A 208 7.70 22.91 -6.37
C SER A 208 7.47 23.67 -5.05
N GLU A 209 7.88 24.94 -4.97
CA GLU A 209 7.81 25.75 -3.75
C GLU A 209 6.68 26.79 -3.80
N ASN A 210 6.12 27.08 -2.61
CA ASN A 210 5.06 28.08 -2.39
C ASN A 210 3.94 28.02 -3.44
N LEU A 211 3.28 26.87 -3.52
CA LEU A 211 2.28 26.60 -4.55
C LEU A 211 0.86 26.92 -4.09
N TRP A 212 0.09 27.47 -5.02
CA TRP A 212 -1.28 27.89 -4.85
C TRP A 212 -2.14 27.27 -5.93
N ILE A 213 -3.21 26.57 -5.54
CA ILE A 213 -4.20 26.03 -6.47
C ILE A 213 -5.43 26.93 -6.53
N CYS A 214 -5.84 27.30 -7.74
CA CYS A 214 -7.09 27.99 -7.99
C CYS A 214 -8.25 27.03 -7.76
N VAL A 215 -9.10 27.29 -6.75
CA VAL A 215 -10.21 26.37 -6.40
C VAL A 215 -11.35 26.38 -7.44
N ILE A 216 -11.36 27.37 -8.34
CA ILE A 216 -12.37 27.49 -9.40
C ILE A 216 -12.05 26.59 -10.61
N CYS A 217 -10.78 26.47 -11.01
CA CYS A 217 -10.40 25.75 -12.24
C CYS A 217 -9.25 24.76 -12.10
N GLY A 218 -8.63 24.64 -10.92
CA GLY A 218 -7.54 23.71 -10.66
C GLY A 218 -6.15 24.16 -11.13
N PHE A 219 -5.98 25.39 -11.66
CA PHE A 219 -4.66 25.92 -12.04
C PHE A 219 -3.71 25.99 -10.84
N VAL A 220 -2.46 25.54 -11.00
CA VAL A 220 -1.43 25.58 -9.95
C VAL A 220 -0.36 26.63 -10.29
N GLY A 221 -0.29 27.71 -9.52
CA GLY A 221 0.69 28.79 -9.67
C GLY A 221 1.60 28.92 -8.46
N CYS A 222 2.84 29.40 -8.67
CA CYS A 222 3.69 29.80 -7.55
C CYS A 222 3.23 31.14 -6.95
N GLY A 223 3.46 31.33 -5.66
CA GLY A 223 3.06 32.53 -4.96
C GLY A 223 3.95 33.74 -5.25
N ARG A 224 3.56 34.88 -4.69
CA ARG A 224 4.17 36.20 -4.92
C ARG A 224 5.62 36.34 -4.50
N TYR A 225 6.11 35.46 -3.62
CA TYR A 225 7.50 35.48 -3.15
C TYR A 225 8.44 34.69 -4.08
N ILE A 226 7.87 33.99 -5.08
CA ILE A 226 8.60 33.36 -6.18
C ILE A 226 8.38 34.25 -7.42
N GLU A 227 7.61 33.79 -8.42
CA GLU A 227 7.31 34.54 -9.65
C GLU A 227 5.86 35.05 -9.72
N GLY A 228 5.01 34.70 -8.74
CA GLY A 228 3.64 35.21 -8.69
C GLY A 228 2.70 34.70 -9.78
N HIS A 229 2.91 33.53 -10.37
CA HIS A 229 2.00 32.98 -11.39
C HIS A 229 0.56 32.79 -10.90
N ALA A 230 0.34 32.58 -9.59
CA ALA A 230 -1.01 32.51 -9.04
C ALA A 230 -1.76 33.86 -9.10
N ILE A 231 -1.07 34.98 -8.84
CA ILE A 231 -1.66 36.32 -8.95
C ILE A 231 -1.83 36.74 -10.42
N THR A 232 -0.91 36.34 -11.30
CA THR A 232 -1.05 36.55 -12.75
C THR A 232 -2.30 35.83 -13.29
N HIS A 233 -2.48 34.56 -12.92
CA HIS A 233 -3.68 33.78 -13.27
C HIS A 233 -4.98 34.46 -12.81
N TRP A 234 -5.02 34.99 -11.58
CA TRP A 234 -6.18 35.75 -11.12
C TRP A 234 -6.45 36.98 -11.98
N ARG A 235 -5.42 37.78 -12.30
CA ARG A 235 -5.59 38.99 -13.13
C ARG A 235 -6.19 38.67 -14.50
N GLU A 236 -5.80 37.54 -15.10
CA GLU A 236 -6.25 37.12 -16.42
C GLU A 236 -7.64 36.48 -16.42
N THR A 237 -7.96 35.67 -15.40
CA THR A 237 -9.18 34.85 -15.37
C THR A 237 -10.27 35.36 -14.44
N GLN A 238 -9.94 36.30 -13.55
CA GLN A 238 -10.82 36.76 -12.46
C GLN A 238 -11.26 35.62 -11.53
N HIS A 239 -10.43 34.59 -11.38
CA HIS A 239 -10.64 33.55 -10.38
C HIS A 239 -10.11 34.02 -9.01
N CYS A 240 -10.99 34.52 -8.15
CA CYS A 240 -10.60 35.24 -6.92
C CYS A 240 -10.09 34.37 -5.78
N TYR A 241 -10.30 33.04 -5.82
CA TYR A 241 -9.96 32.17 -4.70
C TYR A 241 -8.82 31.21 -5.03
N SER A 242 -7.82 31.16 -4.14
CA SER A 242 -6.73 30.18 -4.22
C SER A 242 -6.40 29.56 -2.86
N LEU A 243 -5.92 28.32 -2.86
CA LEU A 243 -5.53 27.55 -1.67
C LEU A 243 -4.02 27.30 -1.70
N GLU A 244 -3.30 27.64 -0.65
CA GLU A 244 -1.87 27.31 -0.49
C GLU A 244 -1.73 25.82 -0.15
N LEU A 245 -0.98 25.07 -0.97
CA LEU A 245 -0.95 23.60 -0.88
C LEU A 245 -0.30 23.08 0.42
N GLU A 246 0.66 23.81 0.98
CA GLU A 246 1.38 23.39 2.18
C GLU A 246 0.58 23.67 3.46
N THR A 247 0.05 24.89 3.60
CA THR A 247 -0.63 25.32 4.83
C THR A 247 -2.14 25.10 4.81
N GLN A 248 -2.70 24.76 3.64
CA GLN A 248 -4.15 24.63 3.40
C GLN A 248 -4.93 25.93 3.71
N ARG A 249 -4.27 27.09 3.61
CA ARG A 249 -4.90 28.40 3.81
C ARG A 249 -5.47 28.91 2.49
N VAL A 250 -6.65 29.54 2.58
CA VAL A 250 -7.32 30.17 1.43
C VAL A 250 -6.97 31.65 1.37
N TRP A 251 -6.72 32.14 0.16
CA TRP A 251 -6.53 33.55 -0.16
C TRP A 251 -7.63 34.02 -1.10
N ASP A 252 -8.14 35.23 -0.82
CA ASP A 252 -9.06 36.01 -1.63
C ASP A 252 -8.28 37.19 -2.22
N TYR A 253 -8.23 37.29 -3.55
CA TYR A 253 -7.38 38.23 -4.29
C TYR A 253 -7.93 39.65 -4.40
#